data_AF-A0A8T4VDI7-F1
#
_entry.id   AF-A0A8T4VDI7-F1
#
_cell.length_a   1.000
_cell.length_b   1.000
_cell.length_c   1.000
_cell.angle_alpha   90.00
_cell.angle_beta   90.00
_cell.angle_gamma   90.00
#
_symmetry.space_group_name_H-M   'P 1'
#
loop_
_entity.id
_entity.type
_entity.pdbx_description
1 polymer ?
#
loop_
_entity_poly.entity_id
_entity_poly.type
_entity_poly.pdbx_seq_one_letter_code
_entity_poly.pdbx_strand_id
1 'polypeptide(L)' 'MEEFAAFFIFMMFFWVILFAIVVLGFIFWIMMLIDAAQRDFKKSEDKIVWILVIALAQLIGAIIYYFVIKRKNKH' A
#
# COMPACT_ATOMS: atom_id res chain seq x y z
N MET A 1 -9.69 -11.20 -38.35
CA MET A 1 -8.63 -11.96 -37.64
C MET A 1 -7.69 -11.00 -36.90
N GLU A 2 -7.20 -9.95 -37.56
CA GLU A 2 -6.28 -8.97 -36.94
C GLU A 2 -6.90 -8.13 -35.81
N GLU A 3 -8.14 -7.68 -35.95
CA GLU A 3 -8.83 -6.90 -34.90
C GLU A 3 -9.04 -7.68 -33.60
N PHE A 4 -9.34 -8.98 -33.70
CA PHE A 4 -9.46 -9.86 -32.54
C PHE A 4 -8.12 -10.00 -31.83
N ALA A 5 -7.02 -10.15 -32.56
CA ALA A 5 -5.68 -10.22 -31.97
C ALA A 5 -5.31 -8.93 -31.24
N ALA A 6 -5.59 -7.76 -31.82
CA ALA A 6 -5.36 -6.46 -31.18
C ALA A 6 -6.15 -6.30 -29.87
N PHE A 7 -7.42 -6.75 -29.85
CA PHE A 7 -8.25 -6.74 -28.64
C PHE A 7 -7.66 -7.62 -27.51
N PHE A 8 -7.21 -8.84 -27.84
CA PHE A 8 -6.60 -9.73 -26.84
C PHE A 8 -5.28 -9.16 -26.29
N ILE A 9 -4.45 -8.57 -27.14
CA ILE A 9 -3.20 -7.93 -26.73
C ILE A 9 -3.49 -6.75 -25.79
N PHE A 10 -4.46 -5.90 -26.14
CA PHE A 10 -4.88 -4.79 -25.29
C PHE A 10 -5.37 -5.27 -23.91
N MET A 11 -6.24 -6.28 -23.88
CA MET A 11 -6.71 -6.87 -22.63
C MET A 11 -5.56 -7.46 -21.80
N MET A 12 -4.61 -8.15 -22.42
CA MET A 12 -3.44 -8.69 -21.73
C MET A 12 -2.62 -7.57 -21.06
N PHE A 13 -2.31 -6.48 -21.79
CA PHE A 13 -1.60 -5.34 -21.21
C PHE A 13 -2.37 -4.69 -20.06
N PHE A 14 -3.69 -4.52 -20.21
CA PHE A 14 -4.53 -3.97 -19.15
C PHE A 14 -4.45 -4.81 -17.86
N TRP A 15 -4.55 -6.13 -17.97
CA TRP A 15 -4.43 -7.03 -16.83
C TRP A 15 -3.04 -7.02 -16.19
N VAL A 16 -1.98 -6.95 -16.99
CA VAL A 16 -0.60 -6.84 -16.48
C VAL A 16 -0.40 -5.54 -15.69
N ILE A 17 -0.93 -4.41 -16.20
CA ILE A 17 -0.85 -3.13 -15.51
C ILE A 17 -1.62 -3.16 -14.20
N LEU A 18 -2.85 -3.70 -14.20
CA LEU A 18 -3.65 -3.84 -12.97
C LEU A 18 -2.93 -4.71 -11.94
N PHE A 19 -2.35 -5.83 -12.37
CA PHE A 19 -1.58 -6.71 -11.50
C PHE A 19 -0.37 -5.98 -10.89
N ALA A 20 0.37 -5.22 -11.71
CA ALA A 20 1.50 -4.43 -11.22
C ALA A 20 1.06 -3.40 -10.17
N ILE A 21 -0.08 -2.71 -10.36
CA ILE A 21 -0.61 -1.75 -9.38
C ILE A 21 -0.95 -2.44 -8.06
N VAL A 22 -1.59 -3.61 -8.10
CA VAL A 22 -1.94 -4.38 -6.89
C VAL A 22 -0.67 -4.80 -6.14
N VAL A 23 0.34 -5.30 -6.85
CA VAL A 23 1.62 -5.71 -6.25
C VAL A 23 2.33 -4.51 -5.62
N LEU A 24 2.39 -3.37 -6.31
CA LEU A 24 2.98 -2.14 -5.76
C LEU A 24 2.22 -1.66 -4.53
N GLY A 25 0.89 -1.71 -4.55
CA GLY A 25 0.06 -1.39 -3.40
C GLY A 25 0.32 -2.31 -2.21
N PHE A 26 0.46 -3.61 -2.46
CA PHE A 26 0.77 -4.59 -1.42
C PHE A 26 2.16 -4.37 -0.80
N ILE A 27 3.17 -4.10 -1.63
CA ILE A 27 4.51 -3.74 -1.16
C ILE A 27 4.45 -2.48 -0.30
N PHE A 28 3.76 -1.43 -0.76
CA PHE A 28 3.60 -0.20 -0.01
C PHE A 28 2.92 -0.43 1.36
N TRP A 29 1.86 -1.25 1.39
CA TRP A 29 1.16 -1.62 2.61
C TRP A 29 2.08 -2.32 3.61
N ILE A 30 2.85 -3.33 3.18
CA ILE A 30 3.83 -4.01 4.05
C ILE A 30 4.92 -3.05 4.54
N MET A 31 5.43 -2.18 3.67
CA MET A 31 6.42 -1.18 4.08
C MET A 31 5.89 -0.27 5.20
N MET A 32 4.61 0.10 5.18
CA MET A 32 4.01 0.91 6.26
C MET A 32 3.84 0.12 7.56
N LEU A 33 3.51 -1.17 7.49
CA LEU A 33 3.50 -2.05 8.66
C LEU A 33 4.88 -2.17 9.31
N ILE A 34 5.92 -2.38 8.49
CA ILE A 34 7.31 -2.45 8.98
C ILE A 34 7.73 -1.12 9.61
N ASP A 35 7.40 0.01 8.97
CA ASP A 35 7.68 1.35 9.50
C ASP A 35 7.00 1.55 10.86
N ALA A 36 5.72 1.18 10.99
CA ALA A 36 4.99 1.26 12.25
C ALA A 36 5.56 0.33 13.33
N ALA A 37 6.00 -0.88 12.98
CA ALA A 37 6.60 -1.79 13.95
C ALA A 37 7.94 -1.29 14.50
N GLN A 38 8.80 -0.76 13.60
CA GLN A 38 10.15 -0.31 13.92
C GLN A 38 10.20 1.09 14.52
N ARG A 39 9.18 1.92 14.29
CA ARG A 39 9.13 3.29 14.82
C ARG A 39 9.06 3.29 16.34
N ASP A 40 9.79 4.21 16.96
CA ASP A 40 9.72 4.43 18.39
C ASP A 40 8.61 5.45 18.69
N PHE A 41 7.49 4.96 19.21
CA PHE A 41 6.36 5.81 19.58
C PHE A 41 6.52 6.25 21.03
N LYS A 42 6.21 7.51 21.32
CA LYS A 42 6.25 8.05 22.70
C LYS A 42 5.34 7.27 23.65
N LYS A 43 4.26 6.69 23.13
CA LYS A 43 3.33 5.82 23.85
C LYS A 43 3.28 4.46 23.16
N SER A 44 3.40 3.39 23.93
CA SER A 44 3.30 2.00 23.43
C SER A 44 1.94 1.71 22.78
N GLU A 45 0.87 2.29 23.33
CA GLU A 45 -0.50 2.17 22.83
C GLU A 45 -0.63 2.67 21.39
N ASP A 46 -0.01 3.81 21.06
CA ASP A 46 -0.07 4.40 19.72
C ASP A 46 0.53 3.46 18.66
N LYS A 47 1.60 2.73 19.01
CA LYS A 47 2.22 1.74 18.11
C LYS A 47 1.22 0.66 17.73
N ILE A 48 0.58 0.05 18.73
CA ILE A 48 -0.36 -1.05 18.52
C ILE A 48 -1.57 -0.57 17.72
N VAL A 49 -2.10 0.61 18.04
CA VAL A 49 -3.23 1.22 17.31
C VAL A 49 -2.88 1.41 15.83
N TRP A 50 -1.72 1.98 15.51
CA TRP A 50 -1.35 2.19 14.10
C TRP A 50 -1.10 0.88 13.35
N ILE A 51 -0.47 -0.11 13.98
CA ILE A 51 -0.30 -1.44 13.36
C ILE A 51 -1.67 -2.05 13.06
N LEU A 52 -2.62 -2.00 13.99
CA LEU A 52 -3.98 -2.50 13.79
C LEU A 52 -4.72 -1.74 12.68
N VAL A 53 -4.64 -0.41 12.66
CA VAL A 53 -5.25 0.42 11.62
C VAL A 53 -4.70 0.06 10.25
N ILE A 54 -3.38 -0.05 10.10
CA ILE A 54 -2.76 -0.41 8.82
C ILE A 54 -3.15 -1.85 8.44
N ALA A 55 -3.11 -2.80 9.38
CA ALA A 55 -3.41 -4.20 9.10
C ALA A 55 -4.87 -4.43 8.69
N LEU A 56 -5.83 -3.78 9.36
CA LEU A 56 -7.27 -3.96 9.13
C LEU A 56 -7.79 -3.10 7.98
N ALA A 57 -7.32 -1.86 7.83
CA ALA A 57 -7.76 -0.96 6.76
C ALA A 57 -6.89 -1.07 5.49
N GLN A 58 -5.92 -2.00 5.46
CA GLN A 58 -5.11 -2.33 4.28
C GLN A 58 -4.47 -1.07 3.66
N LEU A 59 -4.59 -0.90 2.34
CA LEU A 59 -4.04 0.22 1.60
C LEU A 59 -4.49 1.58 2.16
N ILE A 60 -5.75 1.70 2.58
CA ILE A 60 -6.30 2.93 3.13
C ILE A 60 -5.61 3.27 4.46
N GLY A 61 -5.45 2.28 5.33
CA GLY A 61 -4.71 2.44 6.59
C GLY A 61 -3.26 2.84 6.38
N ALA A 62 -2.58 2.22 5.40
CA ALA A 62 -1.21 2.56 5.03
C ALA A 62 -1.07 4.01 4.52
N ILE A 63 -2.00 4.48 3.68
CA ILE A 63 -2.02 5.85 3.16
C ILE A 63 -2.22 6.85 4.31
N ILE A 64 -3.19 6.60 5.19
CA ILE A 64 -3.45 7.48 6.35
C ILE A 64 -2.21 7.54 7.24
N TYR A 65 -1.62 6.39 7.58
CA TYR A 65 -0.39 6.32 8.38
C TYR A 65 0.75 7.12 7.74
N TYR A 66 0.93 6.98 6.42
CA TYR A 66 1.97 7.70 5.69
C TYR A 66 1.84 9.22 5.85
N PHE A 67 0.64 9.78 5.67
CA PHE A 67 0.43 11.22 5.76
C PHE A 67 0.43 11.75 7.21
N VAL A 68 -0.16 11.01 8.14
CA VAL A 68 -0.34 11.47 9.53
C VAL A 68 0.93 11.29 10.37
N ILE A 69 1.60 10.14 10.23
CA ILE A 69 2.74 9.77 11.08
C ILE A 69 4.06 9.94 10.33
N LYS A 70 4.22 9.26 9.19
CA LYS A 70 5.52 9.20 8.50
C LYS A 70 5.96 10.55 7.93
N ARG A 71 5.03 11.31 7.33
CA ARG A 71 5.33 12.64 6.77
C ARG A 71 5.56 13.70 7.84
N LYS A 72 4.87 13.63 8.97
CA LYS A 72 5.00 14.60 10.07
C LYS A 72 6.34 14.51 10.80
N ASN A 73 6.89 13.30 10.94
CA ASN A 73 8.19 13.07 11.59
C ASN A 73 9.41 13.35 10.68
N LYS A 74 9.21 13.86 9.46
CA LYS A 74 10.29 14.23 8.53
C LYS A 74 10.70 15.71 8.63
N HIS A 75 10.08 16.48 9.53
CA HIS A 75 10.45 17.83 9.91
C HIS A 75 11.01 17.83 11.33
#